data_AF-A0A814WPU7-F1
#
_entry.id   AF-A0A814WPU7-F1
#
_cell.length_a   1.000
_cell.length_b   1.000
_cell.length_c   1.000
_cell.angle_alpha   90.00
_cell.angle_beta   90.00
_cell.angle_gamma   90.00
#
_symmetry.space_group_name_H-M   'P 1'
#
loop_
_entity.id
_entity.type
_entity.pdbx_description
1 polymer ?
#
loop_
_entity_poly.entity_id
_entity_poly.type
_entity_poly.pdbx_seq_one_letter_code
_entity_poly.pdbx_strand_id
1 'polypeptide(L)'
;MTTKLLARCRKEGVTVTPAVISAVLSATASLVPVKDGQDTMMNIALSADARRRYVSPVPNHDMAYHASGIAPFGLHVSAAPKTPKDLWQLARIYAQHMNACVNAGQILANPLIAGKVLEKLMGSVKMAYIPTYFMSSWGVLPFVEQYGPWQLTAMTPCFNARRWPAPSTMVQTVNGWTKSDAELVIQQAQQGIDNYSNRLQQIRKINEERKEEENRLARQRLADAERRSEDAIADAWRVVLRPSRFTY
;
A
#
# COMPACT_ATOMS: atom_id res chain seq x y z
N MET A 1 -24.12 -5.11 7.42
CA MET A 1 -22.78 -4.82 7.98
C MET A 1 -22.56 -3.31 8.13
N THR A 2 -23.02 -2.50 7.18
CA THR A 2 -22.98 -1.02 7.17
C THR A 2 -23.51 -0.36 8.45
N THR A 3 -24.60 -0.87 9.04
CA THR A 3 -25.18 -0.36 10.30
C THR A 3 -24.27 -0.55 11.51
N LYS A 4 -23.53 -1.67 11.59
CA LYS A 4 -22.58 -1.92 12.69
C LYS A 4 -21.36 -0.98 12.58
N LEU A 5 -20.86 -0.75 11.37
CA LEU A 5 -19.78 0.21 11.12
C LEU A 5 -20.21 1.63 11.48
N LEU A 6 -21.39 2.07 11.04
CA LEU A 6 -21.94 3.39 11.37
C LEU A 6 -22.10 3.57 12.88
N ALA A 7 -22.68 2.58 13.58
CA ALA A 7 -22.82 2.61 15.03
C ALA A 7 -21.46 2.72 15.74
N ARG A 8 -20.45 1.97 15.25
CA ARG A 8 -19.10 2.03 15.79
C ARG A 8 -18.43 3.39 15.52
N CYS A 9 -18.54 3.93 14.31
CA CYS A 9 -18.01 5.25 13.96
C CYS A 9 -18.58 6.34 14.88
N ARG A 10 -19.90 6.30 15.14
CA ARG A 10 -20.56 7.21 16.10
C ARG A 10 -19.98 7.07 17.51
N LYS A 11 -19.80 5.84 18.00
CA LYS A 11 -19.22 5.58 19.32
C LYS A 11 -17.78 6.11 19.44
N GLU A 12 -17.01 6.03 18.36
CA GLU A 12 -15.61 6.45 18.31
C GLU A 12 -15.45 7.94 17.95
N GLY A 13 -16.55 8.66 17.71
CA GLY A 13 -16.52 10.10 17.36
C GLY A 13 -15.93 10.40 15.98
N VAL A 14 -16.01 9.45 15.04
CA VAL A 14 -15.46 9.59 13.68
C VAL A 14 -16.54 9.37 12.62
N THR A 15 -16.31 9.85 11.40
CA THR A 15 -17.14 9.48 10.24
C THR A 15 -16.64 8.17 9.61
N VAL A 16 -17.39 7.64 8.64
CA VAL A 16 -17.00 6.40 7.94
C VAL A 16 -15.70 6.59 7.17
N THR A 17 -15.46 7.77 6.60
CA THR A 17 -14.28 8.04 5.74
C THR A 17 -12.95 7.82 6.48
N PRO A 18 -12.68 8.43 7.65
CA PRO A 18 -11.48 8.14 8.44
C PRO A 18 -11.36 6.67 8.87
N ALA A 19 -12.47 6.01 9.18
CA ALA A 19 -12.46 4.60 9.57
C ALA A 19 -12.01 3.69 8.40
N VAL A 20 -12.58 3.91 7.20
CA VAL A 20 -12.20 3.18 5.99
C VAL A 20 -10.76 3.49 5.59
N ILE A 21 -10.34 4.76 5.62
CA ILE A 21 -8.96 5.16 5.32
C ILE A 21 -7.96 4.47 6.24
N SER A 22 -8.26 4.43 7.54
CA SER A 22 -7.38 3.79 8.51
C SER A 22 -7.26 2.29 8.25
N ALA A 23 -8.37 1.64 7.88
CA ALA A 23 -8.37 0.22 7.51
C ALA A 23 -7.55 -0.03 6.24
N VAL A 24 -7.69 0.82 5.22
CA VAL A 24 -6.91 0.74 3.98
C VAL A 24 -5.42 0.97 4.25
N LEU A 25 -5.08 1.99 5.02
CA LEU A 25 -3.68 2.27 5.38
C LEU A 25 -3.07 1.11 6.17
N SER A 26 -3.79 0.56 7.16
CA SER A 26 -3.33 -0.58 7.95
C SER A 26 -3.15 -1.84 7.08
N ALA A 27 -4.13 -2.17 6.24
CA ALA A 27 -4.06 -3.30 5.33
C ALA A 27 -2.97 -3.12 4.27
N THR A 28 -2.69 -1.89 3.84
CA THR A 28 -1.65 -1.67 2.84
C THR A 28 -0.26 -1.68 3.45
N ALA A 29 -0.11 -1.16 4.67
CA ALA A 29 1.16 -1.22 5.39
C ALA A 29 1.71 -2.64 5.53
N SER A 30 0.83 -3.62 5.74
CA SER A 30 1.23 -5.04 5.86
C SER A 30 1.72 -5.65 4.55
N LEU A 31 1.44 -5.01 3.41
CA LEU A 31 1.89 -5.44 2.08
C LEU A 31 3.20 -4.77 1.67
N VAL A 32 3.61 -3.70 2.35
CA VAL A 32 4.86 -2.99 2.03
C VAL A 32 6.02 -3.72 2.74
N PRO A 33 6.99 -4.28 2.00
CA PRO A 33 8.13 -4.94 2.61
C PRO A 33 9.00 -3.91 3.34
N VAL A 34 9.06 -4.01 4.67
CA VAL A 34 9.95 -3.20 5.50
C VAL A 34 11.34 -3.83 5.44
N LYS A 35 12.29 -3.19 4.76
CA LYS A 35 13.71 -3.53 4.88
C LYS A 35 14.30 -2.79 6.08
N ASP A 36 15.18 -3.47 6.83
CA ASP A 36 15.87 -2.86 7.96
C ASP A 36 16.56 -1.55 7.54
N GLY A 37 16.27 -0.48 8.29
CA GLY A 37 16.82 0.86 8.04
C GLY A 37 16.13 1.70 6.96
N GLN A 38 15.11 1.21 6.26
CA GLN A 38 14.34 2.02 5.30
C GLN A 38 13.14 2.72 5.96
N ASP A 39 13.24 4.06 6.08
CA ASP A 39 12.11 4.94 6.43
C ASP A 39 11.13 4.97 5.24
N THR A 40 10.01 4.25 5.39
CA THR A 40 8.97 4.17 4.36
C THR A 40 7.70 4.83 4.87
N MET A 41 7.25 5.84 4.16
CA MET A 41 6.04 6.60 4.44
C MET A 41 4.97 6.30 3.40
N MET A 42 3.76 6.02 3.86
CA MET A 42 2.57 5.99 3.02
C MET A 42 1.88 7.34 3.10
N ASN A 43 1.58 7.93 1.95
CA ASN A 43 0.86 9.20 1.88
C ASN A 43 -0.52 8.99 1.28
N ILE A 44 -1.57 9.43 1.99
CA ILE A 44 -2.94 9.43 1.48
C ILE A 44 -3.44 10.86 1.25
N ALA A 45 -4.01 11.08 0.08
CA ALA A 45 -4.77 12.28 -0.26
C ALA A 45 -6.25 11.93 -0.38
N LEU A 46 -7.12 12.84 0.07
CA LEU A 46 -8.57 12.70 -0.02
C LEU A 46 -9.15 13.86 -0.79
N SER A 47 -9.97 13.58 -1.79
CA SER A 47 -10.76 14.61 -2.46
C SER A 47 -12.00 14.99 -1.66
N ALA A 48 -12.36 16.27 -1.67
CA ALA A 48 -13.52 16.84 -1.02
C ALA A 48 -14.31 17.75 -1.98
N ASP A 49 -15.63 17.76 -1.84
CA ASP A 49 -16.52 18.68 -2.55
C ASP A 49 -16.32 20.11 -2.00
N ALA A 50 -15.85 21.01 -2.87
CA ALA A 50 -15.58 22.39 -2.54
C ALA A 50 -16.84 23.28 -2.60
N ARG A 51 -17.94 22.82 -3.22
CA ARG A 51 -19.15 23.63 -3.45
C ARG A 51 -19.71 24.27 -2.18
N ARG A 52 -19.77 23.50 -1.10
CA ARG A 52 -20.28 23.94 0.21
C ARG A 52 -19.29 24.78 1.01
N ARG A 53 -18.08 24.99 0.49
CA ARG A 53 -16.96 25.65 1.19
C ARG A 53 -16.63 27.04 0.62
N TYR A 54 -17.16 27.40 -0.55
CA TYR A 54 -17.04 28.75 -1.08
C TYR A 54 -17.83 29.76 -0.25
N VAL A 55 -17.34 31.01 -0.23
CA VAL A 55 -18.12 32.15 0.24
C VAL A 55 -19.17 32.44 -0.84
N SER A 56 -20.43 32.16 -0.53
CA SER A 56 -21.51 31.79 -1.46
C SER A 56 -21.38 30.35 -1.98
N PRO A 57 -22.04 29.39 -1.31
CA PRO A 57 -22.05 27.99 -1.74
C PRO A 57 -22.53 27.82 -3.18
N VAL A 58 -21.84 26.98 -3.93
CA VAL A 58 -22.22 26.65 -5.31
C VAL A 58 -23.34 25.59 -5.29
N PRO A 59 -24.39 25.71 -6.12
CA PRO A 59 -25.45 24.72 -6.17
C PRO A 59 -24.98 23.33 -6.62
N ASN A 60 -25.62 22.27 -6.14
CA ASN A 60 -25.27 20.88 -6.50
C ASN A 60 -25.48 20.57 -8.00
N HIS A 61 -26.35 21.33 -8.68
CA HIS A 61 -26.62 21.17 -10.11
C HIS A 61 -25.62 21.90 -11.00
N ASP A 62 -24.66 22.63 -10.41
CA ASP A 62 -23.56 23.22 -11.16
C ASP A 62 -22.67 22.12 -11.75
N MET A 63 -22.52 22.17 -13.07
CA MET A 63 -21.82 21.15 -13.85
C MET A 63 -20.31 21.31 -13.86
N ALA A 64 -19.76 22.40 -13.32
CA ALA A 64 -18.32 22.57 -13.27
C ALA A 64 -17.68 21.64 -12.23
N TYR A 65 -16.38 21.39 -12.40
CA TYR A 65 -15.63 20.53 -11.51
C TYR A 65 -15.26 21.27 -10.22
N HIS A 66 -15.96 20.94 -9.13
CA HIS A 66 -15.76 21.53 -7.80
C HIS A 66 -15.20 20.52 -6.80
N ALA A 67 -14.18 19.76 -7.19
CA ALA A 67 -13.48 18.88 -6.26
C ALA A 67 -12.06 19.41 -6.02
N SER A 68 -11.67 19.39 -4.75
CA SER A 68 -10.33 19.75 -4.29
C SER A 68 -9.78 18.68 -3.35
N GLY A 69 -8.56 18.81 -2.86
CA GLY A 69 -7.93 17.87 -1.95
C GLY A 69 -7.80 18.42 -0.53
N ILE A 70 -7.98 17.54 0.47
CA ILE A 70 -7.41 17.71 1.80
C ILE A 70 -5.89 17.49 1.69
N ALA A 71 -5.11 18.24 2.48
CA ALA A 71 -3.65 18.07 2.51
C ALA A 71 -3.27 16.61 2.80
N PRO A 72 -2.22 16.07 2.13
CA PRO A 72 -1.82 14.68 2.33
C PRO A 72 -1.54 14.36 3.79
N PHE A 73 -1.92 13.15 4.20
CA PHE A 73 -1.59 12.59 5.50
C PHE A 73 -0.54 11.50 5.33
N GLY A 74 0.57 11.62 6.06
CA GLY A 74 1.64 10.64 6.07
C GLY A 74 1.48 9.66 7.23
N LEU A 75 1.59 8.37 6.95
CA LEU A 75 1.73 7.31 7.95
C LEU A 75 3.02 6.55 7.69
N HIS A 76 3.91 6.53 8.67
CA HIS A 76 5.08 5.67 8.62
C HIS A 76 4.65 4.20 8.67
N VAL A 77 5.17 3.35 7.78
CA VAL A 77 4.73 1.93 7.68
C VAL A 77 4.93 1.18 8.99
N SER A 78 6.03 1.43 9.72
CA SER A 78 6.27 0.81 11.02
C SER A 78 5.28 1.23 12.12
N ALA A 79 4.60 2.37 11.94
CA ALA A 79 3.59 2.89 12.86
C ALA A 79 2.16 2.43 12.50
N ALA A 80 2.03 1.53 11.51
CA ALA A 80 0.73 1.03 11.10
C ALA A 80 0.01 0.28 12.25
N PRO A 81 -1.33 0.42 12.36
CA PRO A 81 -2.10 -0.25 13.40
C PRO A 81 -1.91 -1.76 13.38
N LYS A 82 -1.65 -2.35 14.56
CA LYS A 82 -1.55 -3.81 14.75
C LYS A 82 -2.74 -4.37 15.52
N THR A 83 -3.47 -3.52 16.24
CA THR A 83 -4.65 -3.92 17.01
C THR A 83 -5.90 -3.14 16.56
N PRO A 84 -7.11 -3.66 16.82
CA PRO A 84 -8.34 -2.91 16.57
C PRO A 84 -8.39 -1.56 17.30
N LYS A 85 -7.81 -1.47 18.50
CA LYS A 85 -7.74 -0.22 19.27
C LYS A 85 -6.88 0.82 18.55
N ASP A 86 -5.73 0.41 18.03
CA ASP A 86 -4.81 1.27 17.27
C ASP A 86 -5.45 1.74 15.97
N LEU A 87 -6.24 0.87 15.33
CA LEU A 87 -6.95 1.21 14.10
C LEU A 87 -7.94 2.35 14.31
N TRP A 88 -8.74 2.27 15.37
CA TRP A 88 -9.67 3.35 15.73
C TRP A 88 -8.94 4.61 16.22
N GLN A 89 -7.76 4.46 16.83
CA GLN A 89 -6.92 5.60 17.17
C GLN A 89 -6.40 6.31 15.91
N LEU A 90 -5.94 5.56 14.90
CA LEU A 90 -5.56 6.13 13.61
C LEU A 90 -6.75 6.84 12.94
N ALA A 91 -7.96 6.27 13.02
CA ALA A 91 -9.16 6.89 12.48
C ALA A 91 -9.48 8.23 13.16
N ARG A 92 -9.29 8.33 14.48
CA ARG A 92 -9.43 9.61 15.20
C ARG A 92 -8.39 10.63 14.77
N ILE A 93 -7.11 10.22 14.70
CA ILE A 93 -6.02 11.10 14.29
C ILE A 93 -6.28 11.64 12.87
N TYR A 94 -6.68 10.77 11.95
CA TYR A 94 -7.00 11.17 10.58
C TYR A 94 -8.24 12.07 10.52
N ALA A 95 -9.27 11.80 11.32
CA ALA A 95 -10.44 12.69 11.43
C ALA A 95 -10.07 14.09 11.96
N GLN A 96 -9.19 14.16 12.96
CA GLN A 96 -8.66 15.42 13.47
C GLN A 96 -7.87 16.18 12.40
N HIS A 97 -7.00 15.49 11.65
CA HIS A 97 -6.28 16.06 10.51
C HIS A 97 -7.24 16.64 9.46
N MET A 98 -8.25 15.87 9.04
CA MET A 98 -9.26 16.35 8.09
C MET A 98 -9.96 17.61 8.59
N ASN A 99 -10.41 17.61 9.86
CA ASN A 99 -11.08 18.76 10.44
C ASN A 99 -10.17 19.99 10.53
N ALA A 100 -8.90 19.80 10.88
CA ALA A 100 -7.91 20.88 10.91
C ALA A 100 -7.71 21.49 9.51
N CYS A 101 -7.52 20.65 8.48
CA CYS A 101 -7.39 21.11 7.09
C CYS A 101 -8.63 21.86 6.60
N VAL A 102 -9.81 21.34 6.92
CA VAL A 102 -11.09 21.94 6.59
C VAL A 102 -11.23 23.32 7.24
N ASN A 103 -10.97 23.42 8.55
CA ASN A 103 -11.11 24.66 9.32
C ASN A 103 -10.08 25.71 8.90
N ALA A 104 -8.89 25.28 8.50
CA ALA A 104 -7.85 26.15 7.97
C ALA A 104 -8.09 26.59 6.51
N GLY A 105 -9.21 26.18 5.88
CA GLY A 105 -9.51 26.54 4.50
C GLY A 105 -8.58 25.89 3.47
N GLN A 106 -7.82 24.86 3.86
CA GLN A 106 -6.84 24.23 2.97
C GLN A 106 -7.50 23.59 1.74
N ILE A 107 -8.77 23.18 1.83
CA ILE A 107 -9.51 22.68 0.66
C ILE A 107 -9.53 23.72 -0.47
N LEU A 108 -9.60 25.02 -0.18
CA LEU A 108 -9.60 26.04 -1.22
C LEU A 108 -8.18 26.42 -1.66
N ALA A 109 -7.21 26.37 -0.75
CA ALA A 109 -5.83 26.75 -1.03
C ALA A 109 -5.01 25.64 -1.71
N ASN A 110 -5.32 24.37 -1.46
CA ASN A 110 -4.52 23.23 -1.89
C ASN A 110 -4.36 23.13 -3.42
N PRO A 111 -5.38 23.40 -4.28
CA PRO A 111 -5.20 23.42 -5.72
C PRO A 111 -4.22 24.51 -6.19
N LEU A 112 -4.20 25.67 -5.53
CA LEU A 112 -3.27 26.75 -5.84
C LEU A 112 -1.83 26.36 -5.48
N ILE A 113 -1.66 25.75 -4.30
CA ILE A 113 -0.36 25.25 -3.84
C ILE A 113 0.11 24.10 -4.74
N ALA A 114 -0.76 23.12 -5.02
CA ALA A 114 -0.48 21.99 -5.89
C ALA A 114 -0.14 22.46 -7.31
N GLY A 115 -0.86 23.44 -7.84
CA GLY A 115 -0.56 24.06 -9.13
C GLY A 115 0.84 24.67 -9.16
N LYS A 116 1.23 25.41 -8.12
CA LYS A 116 2.57 26.00 -7.99
C LYS A 116 3.68 24.97 -7.79
N VAL A 117 3.39 23.91 -7.03
CA VAL A 117 4.31 22.78 -6.85
C VAL A 117 4.48 22.01 -8.15
N LEU A 118 3.40 21.72 -8.87
CA LEU A 118 3.44 21.06 -10.18
C LEU A 118 4.16 21.92 -11.23
N GLU A 119 3.92 23.24 -11.26
CA GLU A 119 4.62 24.20 -12.11
C GLU A 119 6.15 24.14 -11.86
N LYS A 120 6.58 24.04 -10.59
CA LYS A 120 7.99 23.86 -10.23
C LYS A 120 8.52 22.44 -10.49
N LEU A 121 7.67 21.42 -10.39
CA LEU A 121 8.03 20.01 -10.58
C LEU A 121 7.95 19.54 -12.03
N MET A 122 7.43 20.36 -12.95
CA MET A 122 7.42 20.09 -14.40
C MET A 122 8.81 20.00 -15.06
N GLY A 123 9.89 20.05 -14.27
CA GLY A 123 11.17 19.41 -14.59
C GLY A 123 11.18 17.90 -14.25
N SER A 124 12.30 17.35 -13.78
CA SER A 124 12.38 15.93 -13.37
C SER A 124 11.56 15.68 -12.10
N VAL A 125 10.37 15.10 -12.25
CA VAL A 125 9.47 14.80 -11.13
C VAL A 125 10.15 13.81 -10.18
N LYS A 126 10.48 14.25 -8.96
CA LYS A 126 10.91 13.36 -7.88
C LYS A 126 9.70 12.57 -7.37
N MET A 127 9.67 11.30 -7.72
CA MET A 127 8.59 10.34 -7.43
C MET A 127 8.21 10.22 -5.94
N ALA A 128 9.12 10.56 -5.02
CA ALA A 128 8.90 10.49 -3.58
C ALA A 128 7.82 11.46 -3.05
N TYR A 129 7.47 12.51 -3.80
CA TYR A 129 6.50 13.52 -3.36
C TYR A 129 5.07 13.30 -3.88
N ILE A 130 4.85 12.25 -4.68
CA ILE A 130 3.54 11.95 -5.25
C ILE A 130 2.78 11.10 -4.24
N PRO A 131 1.51 11.43 -3.91
CA PRO A 131 0.70 10.59 -3.03
C PRO A 131 0.61 9.18 -3.57
N THR A 132 0.88 8.20 -2.71
CA THR A 132 0.81 6.78 -3.03
C THR A 132 -0.64 6.28 -3.02
N TYR A 133 -1.53 6.99 -2.32
CA TYR A 133 -2.96 6.65 -2.22
C TYR A 133 -3.84 7.85 -2.51
N PHE A 134 -4.86 7.62 -3.34
CA PHE A 134 -5.94 8.56 -3.56
C PHE A 134 -7.24 7.93 -3.10
N MET A 135 -7.95 8.59 -2.19
CA MET A 135 -9.32 8.21 -1.90
C MET A 135 -10.26 9.27 -2.44
N SER A 136 -11.30 8.82 -3.13
CA SER A 136 -12.41 9.68 -3.51
C SER A 136 -13.68 9.12 -2.88
N SER A 137 -14.39 9.96 -2.14
CA SER A 137 -15.72 9.63 -1.64
C SER A 137 -16.73 10.40 -2.44
N TRP A 138 -17.54 9.69 -3.22
CA TRP A 138 -18.51 10.34 -4.11
C TRP A 138 -19.82 10.69 -3.35
N GLY A 139 -19.87 10.41 -2.05
CA GLY A 139 -21.05 10.63 -1.23
C GLY A 139 -22.23 9.76 -1.65
N VAL A 140 -23.44 10.19 -1.27
CA VAL A 140 -24.71 9.61 -1.75
C VAL A 140 -24.99 10.24 -3.11
N LEU A 141 -24.96 9.43 -4.15
CA LEU A 141 -25.27 9.87 -5.51
C LEU A 141 -26.73 9.51 -5.81
N PRO A 142 -27.52 10.44 -6.38
CA PRO A 142 -28.93 10.22 -6.67
C PRO A 142 -29.09 9.41 -7.97
N PHE A 143 -28.62 8.16 -7.97
CA PHE A 143 -28.86 7.29 -9.12
C PHE A 143 -30.32 6.89 -9.16
N VAL A 144 -30.85 6.82 -10.38
CA VAL A 144 -32.17 6.27 -10.60
C VAL A 144 -31.99 4.76 -10.75
N GLU A 145 -32.69 3.95 -9.98
CA GLU A 145 -32.58 2.48 -10.07
C GLU A 145 -33.10 1.96 -11.41
N GLN A 146 -34.00 2.70 -12.06
CA GLN A 146 -34.66 2.32 -13.31
C GLN A 146 -34.50 3.40 -14.39
N TYR A 147 -33.91 3.03 -15.52
CA TYR A 147 -33.76 3.84 -16.72
C TYR A 147 -34.60 3.25 -17.87
N GLY A 148 -35.92 3.51 -17.84
CA GLY A 148 -36.86 2.91 -18.80
C GLY A 148 -36.93 1.39 -18.62
N PRO A 149 -36.56 0.56 -19.63
CA PRO A 149 -36.52 -0.90 -19.48
C PRO A 149 -35.28 -1.41 -18.73
N TRP A 150 -34.28 -0.55 -18.48
CA TRP A 150 -33.00 -0.96 -17.91
C TRP A 150 -32.96 -0.72 -16.40
N GLN A 151 -32.55 -1.74 -15.63
CA GLN A 151 -32.33 -1.61 -14.19
C GLN A 151 -30.84 -1.46 -13.91
N LEU A 152 -30.48 -0.46 -13.10
CA LEU A 152 -29.12 -0.31 -12.58
C LEU A 152 -28.87 -1.38 -11.52
N THR A 153 -28.01 -2.35 -11.83
CA THR A 153 -27.70 -3.47 -10.91
C THR A 153 -26.42 -3.27 -10.11
N ALA A 154 -25.42 -2.60 -10.68
CA ALA A 154 -24.14 -2.33 -10.04
C ALA A 154 -23.44 -1.12 -10.66
N MET A 155 -22.52 -0.52 -9.90
CA MET A 155 -21.63 0.54 -10.40
C MET A 155 -20.19 0.30 -9.98
N THR A 156 -19.31 0.23 -10.98
CA THR A 156 -17.86 0.19 -10.78
C THR A 156 -17.28 1.52 -11.21
N PRO A 157 -16.71 2.30 -10.29
CA PRO A 157 -16.06 3.54 -10.67
C PRO A 157 -14.74 3.20 -11.37
N CYS A 158 -14.52 3.80 -12.55
CA CYS A 158 -13.35 3.54 -13.39
C CYS A 158 -12.53 4.84 -13.52
N PHE A 159 -11.21 4.75 -13.33
CA PHE A 159 -10.29 5.86 -13.53
C PHE A 159 -9.25 5.49 -14.59
N ASN A 160 -9.03 6.37 -15.56
CA ASN A 160 -8.02 6.15 -16.59
C ASN A 160 -6.65 6.65 -16.10
N ALA A 161 -5.81 5.74 -15.64
CA ALA A 161 -4.49 6.04 -15.08
C ALA A 161 -3.33 5.97 -16.08
N ARG A 162 -3.59 5.97 -17.41
CA ARG A 162 -2.60 5.68 -18.47
C ARG A 162 -1.32 6.55 -18.45
N ARG A 163 -1.28 7.63 -17.67
CA ARG A 163 -0.10 8.50 -17.51
C ARG A 163 0.25 8.81 -16.04
N TRP A 164 -0.10 7.92 -15.11
CA TRP A 164 0.27 8.12 -13.71
C TRP A 164 1.70 7.62 -13.45
N PRO A 165 2.62 8.46 -12.98
CA PRO A 165 4.05 8.10 -12.94
C PRO A 165 4.41 7.17 -11.76
N ALA A 166 3.53 7.00 -10.75
CA ALA A 166 3.80 6.23 -9.52
C ALA A 166 2.87 5.01 -9.38
N PRO A 167 3.25 3.94 -8.66
CA PRO A 167 2.26 2.98 -8.19
C PRO A 167 1.30 3.69 -7.22
N SER A 168 0.03 3.75 -7.59
CA SER A 168 -1.02 4.38 -6.79
C SER A 168 -2.19 3.43 -6.58
N THR A 169 -2.69 3.32 -5.35
CA THR A 169 -3.96 2.63 -5.08
C THR A 169 -5.06 3.66 -4.89
N MET A 170 -6.15 3.50 -5.63
CA MET A 170 -7.32 4.37 -5.50
C MET A 170 -8.46 3.62 -4.84
N VAL A 171 -9.05 4.21 -3.79
CA VAL A 171 -10.25 3.69 -3.15
C VAL A 171 -11.40 4.65 -3.45
N GLN A 172 -12.45 4.14 -4.09
CA GLN A 172 -13.64 4.91 -4.41
C GLN A 172 -14.81 4.37 -3.58
N THR A 173 -15.38 5.22 -2.74
CA THR A 173 -16.58 4.88 -1.97
C THR A 173 -17.78 5.52 -2.65
N VAL A 174 -18.63 4.67 -3.23
CA VAL A 174 -19.97 5.04 -3.71
C VAL A 174 -20.93 4.67 -2.58
N ASN A 175 -21.65 5.61 -1.99
CA ASN A 175 -22.74 5.22 -1.07
C ASN A 175 -23.89 4.67 -1.92
N GLY A 176 -23.93 3.35 -1.99
CA GLY A 176 -24.96 2.52 -2.63
C GLY A 176 -24.69 1.02 -2.45
N TRP A 177 -23.77 0.66 -1.54
CA TRP A 177 -23.38 -0.72 -1.35
C TRP A 177 -24.53 -1.50 -0.74
N THR A 178 -25.04 -2.47 -1.50
CA THR A 178 -25.86 -3.50 -0.91
C THR A 178 -25.01 -4.30 0.08
N LYS A 179 -25.64 -4.99 1.04
CA LYS A 179 -24.92 -5.88 1.97
C LYS A 179 -24.05 -6.90 1.22
N SER A 180 -24.54 -7.37 0.06
CA SER A 180 -23.86 -8.29 -0.85
C SER A 180 -22.60 -7.69 -1.48
N ASP A 181 -22.59 -6.42 -1.88
CA ASP A 181 -21.40 -5.79 -2.47
C ASP A 181 -20.28 -5.65 -1.44
N ALA A 182 -20.65 -5.31 -0.20
CA ALA A 182 -19.71 -5.27 0.92
C ALA A 182 -19.11 -6.65 1.22
N GLU A 183 -19.95 -7.68 1.21
CA GLU A 183 -19.52 -9.06 1.42
C GLU A 183 -18.61 -9.53 0.30
N LEU A 184 -18.92 -9.24 -0.97
CA LEU A 184 -18.10 -9.60 -2.13
C LEU A 184 -16.71 -8.95 -2.08
N VAL A 185 -16.62 -7.66 -1.78
CA VAL A 185 -15.32 -6.96 -1.70
C VAL A 185 -14.50 -7.49 -0.53
N ILE A 186 -15.12 -7.76 0.62
CA ILE A 186 -14.44 -8.37 1.76
C ILE A 186 -13.95 -9.79 1.41
N GLN A 187 -14.76 -10.56 0.70
CA GLN A 187 -14.40 -11.91 0.25
C GLN A 187 -13.23 -11.88 -0.73
N GLN A 188 -13.24 -10.95 -1.69
CA GLN A 188 -12.15 -10.75 -2.65
C GLN A 188 -10.86 -10.27 -1.96
N ALA A 189 -10.98 -9.35 -0.99
CA ALA A 189 -9.84 -8.91 -0.19
C ALA A 189 -9.26 -10.07 0.64
N GLN A 190 -10.11 -10.89 1.25
CA GLN A 190 -9.69 -12.06 2.02
C GLN A 190 -9.02 -13.10 1.11
N GLN A 191 -9.58 -13.38 -0.06
CA GLN A 191 -9.01 -14.28 -1.05
C GLN A 191 -7.67 -13.77 -1.58
N GLY A 192 -7.52 -12.45 -1.72
CA GLY A 192 -6.23 -11.81 -2.03
C GLY A 192 -5.19 -12.00 -0.92
N ILE A 193 -5.59 -11.85 0.34
CA ILE A 193 -4.74 -12.08 1.52
C ILE A 193 -4.31 -13.55 1.60
N ASP A 194 -5.22 -14.48 1.36
CA ASP A 194 -4.96 -15.92 1.42
C ASP A 194 -4.01 -16.35 0.28
N ASN A 195 -4.25 -15.87 -0.94
CA ASN A 195 -3.36 -16.09 -2.08
C ASN A 195 -1.95 -15.52 -1.83
N TYR A 196 -1.86 -14.35 -1.21
CA TYR A 196 -0.58 -13.74 -0.86
C TYR A 196 0.15 -14.53 0.24
N SER A 197 -0.58 -14.97 1.27
CA SER A 197 -0.03 -15.79 2.36
C SER A 197 0.53 -17.12 1.83
N ASN A 198 -0.19 -17.77 0.90
CA ASN A 198 0.26 -18.98 0.22
C ASN A 198 1.53 -18.73 -0.61
N ARG A 199 1.59 -17.62 -1.35
CA ARG A 199 2.81 -17.22 -2.09
C ARG A 199 3.99 -16.97 -1.17
N LEU A 200 3.79 -16.31 -0.02
CA LEU A 200 4.86 -16.11 0.96
C LEU A 200 5.38 -17.42 1.54
N GLN A 201 4.49 -18.38 1.82
CA GLN A 201 4.91 -19.71 2.28
C GLN A 201 5.73 -20.44 1.21
N GLN A 202 5.32 -20.38 -0.06
CA GLN A 202 6.09 -20.94 -1.17
C GLN A 202 7.48 -20.31 -1.30
N ILE A 203 7.57 -18.98 -1.20
CA ILE A 203 8.87 -18.28 -1.25
C ILE A 203 9.77 -18.69 -0.09
N ARG A 204 9.23 -18.81 1.13
CA ARG A 204 10.00 -19.29 2.29
C ARG A 204 10.54 -20.69 2.06
N LYS A 205 9.69 -21.60 1.58
CA LYS A 205 10.10 -22.98 1.25
C LYS A 205 11.22 -23.02 0.21
N ILE A 206 11.08 -22.26 -0.89
CA ILE A 206 12.11 -22.17 -1.94
C ILE A 206 13.44 -21.64 -1.37
N ASN A 207 13.38 -20.64 -0.50
CA ASN A 207 14.57 -20.06 0.11
C ASN A 207 15.26 -21.04 1.09
N GLU A 208 14.49 -21.83 1.83
CA GLU A 208 15.01 -22.89 2.71
C GLU A 208 15.70 -23.99 1.90
N GLU A 209 15.06 -24.48 0.83
CA GLU A 209 15.64 -25.46 -0.09
C GLU A 209 16.93 -24.93 -0.74
N ARG A 210 16.94 -23.67 -1.17
CA ARG A 210 18.14 -23.05 -1.75
C ARG A 210 19.28 -22.93 -0.74
N LYS A 211 18.96 -22.58 0.51
CA LYS A 211 19.94 -22.50 1.60
C LYS A 211 20.52 -23.87 1.95
N GLU A 212 19.70 -24.91 1.93
CA GLU A 212 20.15 -26.29 2.16
C GLU A 212 21.08 -26.77 1.04
N GLU A 213 20.75 -26.45 -0.21
CA GLU A 213 21.60 -26.76 -1.36
C GLU A 213 22.93 -26.01 -1.34
N GLU A 214 22.92 -24.72 -1.00
CA GLU A 214 24.14 -23.92 -0.80
C GLU A 214 25.02 -24.53 0.30
N ASN A 215 24.43 -24.98 1.41
CA ASN A 215 25.16 -25.67 2.49
C ASN A 215 25.72 -27.02 2.04
N ARG A 216 24.97 -27.79 1.24
CA ARG A 216 25.41 -29.09 0.69
C ARG A 216 26.63 -28.90 -0.22
N LEU A 217 26.56 -27.93 -1.13
CA LEU A 217 27.67 -27.58 -2.02
C LEU A 217 28.89 -27.08 -1.24
N ALA A 218 28.70 -26.29 -0.19
CA ALA A 218 29.79 -25.84 0.67
C ALA A 218 30.51 -27.01 1.36
N ARG A 219 29.75 -27.98 1.90
CA ARG A 219 30.31 -29.20 2.50
C ARG A 219 31.09 -30.05 1.49
N GLN A 220 30.56 -30.19 0.28
CA GLN A 220 31.23 -30.94 -0.78
C GLN A 220 32.55 -30.26 -1.19
N ARG A 221 32.54 -28.93 -1.36
CA ARG A 221 33.75 -28.15 -1.67
C ARG A 221 34.82 -28.28 -0.59
N LEU A 222 34.43 -28.32 0.68
CA LEU A 222 35.34 -28.53 1.80
C LEU A 222 35.98 -29.93 1.73
N ALA A 223 35.18 -30.97 1.56
CA ALA A 223 35.67 -32.35 1.47
C ALA A 223 36.57 -32.59 0.24
N ASP A 224 36.29 -31.94 -0.88
CA ASP A 224 37.13 -31.99 -2.08
C ASP A 224 38.42 -31.17 -1.93
N ALA A 225 38.43 -30.14 -1.06
CA ALA A 225 39.63 -29.40 -0.71
C ALA A 225 40.53 -30.20 0.24
N GLU A 226 39.94 -30.88 1.23
CA GLU A 226 40.65 -31.78 2.14
C GLU A 226 41.33 -32.93 1.39
N ARG A 227 40.61 -33.63 0.50
CA ARG A 227 41.19 -34.68 -0.34
C ARG A 227 42.34 -34.19 -1.21
N ARG A 228 42.21 -33.02 -1.84
CA ARG A 228 43.30 -32.41 -2.63
C ARG A 228 44.53 -32.07 -1.77
N SER A 229 44.32 -31.67 -0.52
CA SER A 229 45.41 -31.42 0.42
C SER A 229 46.11 -32.73 0.81
N GLU A 230 45.37 -33.79 1.09
CA GLU A 230 45.93 -35.11 1.41
C GLU A 230 46.73 -35.69 0.24
N ASP A 231 46.20 -35.61 -0.98
CA ASP A 231 46.89 -36.06 -2.19
C ASP A 231 48.20 -35.28 -2.41
N ALA A 232 48.18 -33.95 -2.23
CA ALA A 232 49.37 -33.11 -2.35
C ALA A 232 50.44 -33.46 -1.29
N ILE A 233 50.02 -33.76 -0.05
CA ILE A 233 50.93 -34.22 1.02
C ILE A 233 51.52 -35.59 0.64
N ALA A 234 50.71 -36.53 0.17
CA ALA A 234 51.15 -37.86 -0.24
C ALA A 234 52.16 -37.81 -1.40
N ASP A 235 51.92 -36.94 -2.39
CA ASP A 235 52.84 -36.73 -3.51
C ASP A 235 54.16 -36.07 -3.06
N ALA A 236 54.11 -35.10 -2.15
CA ALA A 236 55.32 -34.50 -1.57
C ALA A 236 56.18 -35.54 -0.85
N TRP A 237 55.56 -36.44 -0.07
CA TRP A 237 56.27 -37.56 0.58
C TRP A 237 56.90 -38.52 -0.42
N ARG A 238 56.25 -38.80 -1.56
CA ARG A 238 56.85 -39.64 -2.62
C ARG A 238 58.07 -38.99 -3.25
N VAL A 239 58.12 -37.67 -3.37
CA VAL A 239 59.29 -36.95 -3.87
C VAL A 239 60.45 -37.01 -2.86
N VAL A 240 60.17 -36.81 -1.58
CA VAL A 240 61.18 -36.85 -0.50
C VAL A 240 61.75 -38.25 -0.29
N LEU A 241 60.94 -39.30 -0.41
CA LEU A 241 61.34 -40.69 -0.21
C LEU A 241 61.93 -41.36 -1.45
N ARG A 242 62.06 -40.66 -2.59
CA ARG A 242 62.80 -41.22 -3.74
C ARG A 242 64.26 -41.38 -3.33
N PRO A 243 64.81 -42.60 -3.34
CA PRO A 243 66.22 -42.80 -3.08
C PRO A 243 66.99 -42.06 -4.16
N SER A 244 67.72 -41.01 -3.76
CA SER A 244 68.70 -40.34 -4.61
C SER A 244 69.65 -41.42 -5.11
N ARG A 245 69.50 -41.79 -6.39
CA ARG A 245 70.51 -42.59 -7.10
C ARG A 245 71.75 -41.72 -7.19
N PHE A 246 72.56 -41.74 -6.14
CA PHE A 246 73.95 -41.36 -6.21
C PHE A 246 74.66 -42.43 -7.03
N THR A 247 74.78 -42.17 -8.33
CA THR A 247 75.79 -42.82 -9.16
C THR A 247 77.14 -42.28 -8.73
N TYR A 248 77.91 -43.12 -8.02
CA TYR A 248 79.36 -43.00 -7.92
C TYR A 248 80.01 -43.48 -9.22
#